data_AF-A0A1R0GMQ0-F1
#
_entry.id   AF-A0A1R0GMQ0-F1
#
_cell.length_a   1.000
_cell.length_b   1.000
_cell.length_c   1.000
_cell.angle_alpha   90.00
_cell.angle_beta   90.00
_cell.angle_gamma   90.00
#
_symmetry.space_group_name_H-M   'P 1'
#
loop_
_entity.id
_entity.type
_entity.pdbx_description
1 polymer ?
#
loop_
_entity_poly.entity_id
_entity_poly.type
_entity_poly.pdbx_seq_one_letter_code
_entity_poly.pdbx_strand_id
1 'polypeptide(L)' 'MSIFSNDFLRLLVVAPKEKRCGQPIMKPCKIQSHADPLLCPVEAYNSYILHFKDVQCMRKHYNHPDSTLSML' A
#
# COMPACT_ATOMS: atom_id res chain seq x y z
N MET A 1 -4.88 3.69 3.92
CA MET A 1 -4.52 3.17 5.24
C MET A 1 -3.85 1.81 5.10
N SER A 2 -2.55 1.74 5.39
CA SER A 2 -1.82 0.48 5.55
C SER A 2 -1.64 0.20 7.04
N ILE A 3 -1.76 -1.06 7.44
CA ILE A 3 -1.53 -1.49 8.82
C ILE A 3 -0.58 -2.68 8.74
N PHE A 4 0.56 -2.62 9.41
CA PHE A 4 1.56 -3.69 9.40
C PHE A 4 1.97 -4.09 10.81
N SER A 5 2.41 -5.33 10.92
CA SER A 5 2.96 -5.99 12.10
C SER A 5 4.03 -6.97 11.63
N ASN A 6 4.84 -7.54 12.52
CA ASN A 6 5.88 -8.49 12.14
C ASN A 6 5.34 -9.72 11.39
N ASP A 7 4.07 -10.07 11.61
CA ASP A 7 3.46 -11.28 11.04
C ASP A 7 2.72 -11.01 9.72
N PHE A 8 2.24 -9.79 9.49
CA PHE A 8 1.48 -9.47 8.28
C PHE A 8 1.42 -7.97 7.97
N LEU A 9 1.19 -7.69 6.69
CA LEU A 9 0.90 -6.40 6.11
C LEU A 9 -0.53 -6.37 5.56
N ARG A 10 -1.34 -5.38 5.95
CA ARG A 10 -2.64 -5.09 5.34
C ARG A 10 -2.55 -3.84 4.48
N LEU A 11 -2.92 -3.98 3.22
CA LEU A 11 -2.99 -2.91 2.23
C LEU A 11 -4.43 -2.70 1.80
N LEU A 12 -4.81 -1.44 1.60
CA LEU A 12 -6.10 -1.09 1.02
C LEU A 12 -5.90 -0.67 -0.43
N VAL A 13 -6.52 -1.40 -1.37
CA VAL A 13 -6.48 -1.01 -2.78
C VAL A 13 -7.46 0.13 -3.01
N VAL A 14 -6.94 1.34 -3.20
CA VAL A 14 -7.73 2.58 -3.34
C VAL A 14 -8.11 2.92 -4.78
N ALA A 15 -7.41 2.34 -5.76
CA ALA A 15 -7.67 2.54 -7.19
C ALA A 15 -7.80 1.19 -7.93
N PRO A 16 -8.80 0.36 -7.59
CA PRO A 16 -9.01 -0.93 -8.22
C PRO A 16 -9.48 -0.76 -9.67
N LYS A 17 -9.05 -1.69 -10.55
CA LYS A 17 -9.60 -1.78 -11.92
C LYS A 17 -11.04 -2.28 -11.93
N GLU A 18 -11.38 -3.18 -10.99
CA GLU A 18 -12.73 -3.71 -10.83
C GLU A 18 -13.66 -2.64 -10.26
N LYS A 19 -14.85 -2.54 -10.85
CA LYS A 19 -15.93 -1.68 -10.37
C LYS A 19 -17.20 -2.52 -10.20
N ARG A 20 -17.97 -2.28 -9.14
CA ARG A 20 -19.33 -2.83 -8.97
C ARG A 20 -20.30 -1.67 -9.08
N CYS A 21 -21.27 -1.79 -9.98
CA CYS A 21 -22.26 -0.75 -10.25
C CYS A 21 -21.63 0.62 -10.56
N GLY A 22 -20.50 0.64 -11.28
CA GLY A 22 -19.79 1.88 -11.63
C GLY A 22 -18.89 2.46 -10.52
N GLN A 23 -18.94 1.92 -9.30
CA GLN A 23 -18.11 2.37 -8.18
C GLN A 23 -16.86 1.48 -8.00
N PRO A 24 -15.67 2.07 -7.74
CA PRO A 24 -14.47 1.30 -7.40
C PRO A 24 -14.68 0.48 -6.12
N ILE A 25 -14.26 -0.78 -6.11
CA ILE A 25 -14.41 -1.65 -4.94
C ILE A 25 -13.12 -1.63 -4.13
N MET A 26 -13.12 -0.87 -3.03
CA MET A 26 -12.00 -0.90 -2.10
C MET A 26 -11.89 -2.29 -1.47
N LYS A 27 -10.76 -2.96 -1.68
CA LYS A 27 -10.53 -4.31 -1.16
C LYS A 27 -9.31 -4.31 -0.22
N PRO A 28 -9.48 -4.71 1.04
CA PRO A 28 -8.33 -4.97 1.90
C PRO A 28 -7.63 -6.24 1.43
N CYS A 29 -6.30 -6.18 1.35
CA CYS A 29 -5.43 -7.30 1.04
C CYS A 29 -4.54 -7.55 2.26
N LYS A 30 -4.50 -8.80 2.74
CA LYS A 30 -3.57 -9.22 3.78
C LYS A 30 -2.45 -10.03 3.13
N ILE A 31 -1.22 -9.59 3.35
CA ILE A 31 0.00 -10.26 2.93
C ILE A 31 0.68 -10.78 4.20
N GLN A 32 0.98 -12.07 4.25
CA GLN A 32 1.64 -12.68 5.41
C GLN A 32 3.15 -12.49 5.30
N SER A 33 3.85 -12.48 6.43
CA SER A 33 5.30 -12.56 6.45
C SER A 33 5.78 -13.89 5.86
N HIS A 34 7.00 -13.86 5.32
CA HIS A 34 7.70 -15.06 4.86
C HIS A 34 8.83 -15.37 5.84
N ALA A 35 9.14 -16.65 6.04
CA ALA A 35 10.18 -17.08 6.97
C ALA A 35 11.58 -16.65 6.51
N ASP A 36 11.86 -16.75 5.21
CA ASP A 36 13.08 -16.19 4.60
C ASP A 36 12.97 -14.65 4.52
N PRO A 37 13.85 -13.88 5.19
CA PRO A 37 13.83 -12.42 5.18
C PRO A 37 13.99 -11.81 3.78
N LEU A 38 14.75 -12.46 2.89
CA LEU A 38 14.98 -11.95 1.54
C LEU A 38 13.70 -12.01 0.69
N LEU A 39 12.82 -12.97 1.01
CA LEU A 39 11.53 -13.16 0.34
C LEU A 39 10.37 -12.55 1.13
N CYS A 40 10.62 -11.91 2.29
CA CYS A 40 9.58 -11.42 3.18
C CYS A 40 9.01 -10.07 2.69
N PRO A 41 7.75 -10.04 2.22
CA PRO A 41 7.15 -8.81 1.72
C PRO A 41 6.88 -7.80 2.85
N VAL A 42 6.68 -8.27 4.09
CA VAL A 42 6.54 -7.39 5.27
C VAL A 42 7.85 -6.66 5.53
N GLU A 43 8.98 -7.36 5.50
CA GLU A 43 10.30 -6.77 5.74
C GLU A 43 10.72 -5.82 4.61
N ALA A 44 10.43 -6.19 3.37
CA ALA A 44 10.63 -5.32 2.21
C ALA A 44 9.82 -4.02 2.35
N TYR A 45 8.56 -4.11 2.79
CA TYR A 45 7.71 -2.93 3.00
C TYR A 45 8.20 -2.06 4.16
N ASN A 46 8.64 -2.65 5.27
CA ASN A 46 9.24 -1.92 6.39
C ASN A 46 10.46 -1.12 5.94
N SER A 47 11.37 -1.78 5.22
CA SER A 47 12.56 -1.13 4.66
C SER A 47 12.18 0.02 3.71
N TYR A 48 11.16 -0.18 2.88
CA TYR A 48 10.68 0.86 1.98
C TYR A 48 10.10 2.07 2.72
N ILE A 49 9.23 1.87 3.71
CA ILE A 49 8.70 2.98 4.54
C ILE A 49 9.85 3.73 5.23
N LEU A 50 10.79 3.02 5.85
CA LEU A 50 11.91 3.65 6.58
C LEU A 50 12.70 4.64 5.72
N HIS A 51 12.83 4.38 4.41
CA HIS A 51 13.64 5.20 3.52
C HIS A 51 12.83 6.19 2.67
N PHE A 52 11.58 5.86 2.34
CA PHE A 52 10.81 6.58 1.32
C PHE A 52 9.48 7.14 1.81
N LYS A 53 9.10 6.95 3.08
CA LYS A 53 7.83 7.45 3.64
C LYS A 53 7.62 8.95 3.43
N ASP A 54 8.69 9.71 3.61
CA ASP A 54 8.63 11.18 3.58
C ASP A 54 8.98 11.77 2.20
N VAL A 55 9.25 10.93 1.20
CA VAL A 55 9.56 11.39 -0.15
C VAL A 55 8.27 11.81 -0.85
N GLN A 56 8.10 13.12 -1.03
CA GLN A 56 6.95 13.67 -1.72
C GLN A 56 7.01 13.34 -3.22
N CYS A 57 5.93 12.78 -3.76
CA CYS A 57 5.81 12.60 -5.20
C CYS A 57 5.52 13.95 -5.87
N MET A 58 6.44 14.43 -6.71
CA MET A 58 6.29 15.69 -7.46
C MET A 58 5.36 15.58 -8.67
N ARG A 59 4.88 14.37 -9.01
CA ARG A 59 4.05 14.12 -10.19
C ARG A 59 2.59 14.46 -9.87
N LYS A 60 1.91 15.12 -10.81
CA LYS A 60 0.46 15.37 -10.70
C LYS A 60 -0.31 14.08 -10.96
N HIS A 61 -1.21 13.72 -10.03
CA HIS A 61 -2.05 12.52 -10.12
C HIS A 61 -3.49 12.88 -10.52
N TYR A 62 -3.72 13.08 -11.82
CA TYR A 62 -5.01 13.55 -12.35
C TYR A 62 -6.20 12.62 -12.06
N ASN A 63 -6.00 11.31 -12.12
CA ASN A 63 -7.08 10.34 -11.95
C ASN A 63 -7.45 10.09 -10.48
N HIS A 64 -6.59 10.53 -9.56
CA HIS A 64 -6.74 10.35 -8.13
C HIS A 64 -6.25 11.62 -7.42
N PRO A 65 -6.98 12.74 -7.57
CA PRO A 65 -6.55 14.03 -7.01
C PRO A 65 -6.45 14.00 -5.48
N ASP A 66 -7.26 13.14 -4.83
CA ASP A 66 -7.27 12.96 -3.37
C ASP A 66 -6.29 11.88 -2.88
N SER A 67 -5.61 11.16 -3.79
CA SER A 67 -4.56 10.24 -3.36
C SER A 67 -3.32 11.04 -2.98
N THR A 68 -3.31 11.55 -1.76
CA THR A 68 -2.06 11.80 -1.08
C THR A 68 -1.39 10.44 -0.94
N LEU A 69 -0.20 10.27 -1.54
CA LEU A 69 0.74 9.24 -1.09
C LEU A 69 1.26 9.66 0.29
N SER A 70 0.36 9.85 1.26
CA SER A 70 0.76 9.88 2.65
C SER A 70 0.89 8.42 3.06
N MET A 71 2.13 7.98 3.17
CA MET A 71 2.52 6.70 3.76
C MET A 71 2.33 6.75 5.29
N LEU A 72 1.17 7.24 5.75
CA LEU A 72 0.77 7.35 7.15
C LEU A 72 -0.35 6.35 7.45
#